data_AF-A0A4U9DDI9-F1
#
_entry.id   AF-A0A4U9DDI9-F1
#
_cell.length_a   1.000
_cell.length_b   1.000
_cell.length_c   1.000
_cell.angle_alpha   90.00
_cell.angle_beta   90.00
_cell.angle_gamma   90.00
#
_symmetry.space_group_name_H-M   'P 1'
#
loop_
_entity.id
_entity.type
_entity.pdbx_description
1 polymer ?
#
loop_
_entity_poly.entity_id
_entity_poly.type
_entity_poly.pdbx_seq_one_letter_code
_entity_poly.pdbx_strand_id
1 'polypeptide(L)'
;MLIIESLPLLRQHIRRLRQEGKRIALVPTMGNLHDGHMKLVDEAKASADVVVVSIFVNPMQFDRPDDLTRYPRTLQDDCEKLNKRKVDFVFAPAPAEIYPHGTGRPDLRRRSRPVDHA
;
A
#
# COMPACT_ATOMS: atom_id res chain seq x y z
N MET A 1 11.96 4.55 11.60
CA MET A 1 10.83 4.14 10.75
C MET A 1 9.71 5.16 10.89
N LEU A 2 9.22 5.73 9.78
CA LEU A 2 8.05 6.60 9.74
C LEU A 2 6.83 5.81 9.28
N ILE A 3 5.69 5.98 9.93
CA ILE A 3 4.41 5.40 9.49
C ILE A 3 3.62 6.52 8.79
N ILE A 4 3.17 6.26 7.57
CA ILE A 4 2.46 7.21 6.72
C ILE A 4 1.13 6.57 6.30
N GLU A 5 0.04 7.32 6.44
CA GLU A 5 -1.32 6.79 6.16
C GLU A 5 -1.99 7.51 4.98
N SER A 6 -1.44 8.64 4.51
CA SER A 6 -2.04 9.44 3.42
C SER A 6 -1.13 9.57 2.20
N LEU A 7 -1.76 9.61 1.03
CA LEU A 7 -1.10 9.78 -0.26
C LEU A 7 -0.38 11.12 -0.39
N PRO A 8 -0.91 12.27 0.07
CA PRO A 8 -0.20 13.54 -0.01
C PRO A 8 1.13 13.52 0.76
N LEU A 9 1.12 12.96 1.98
CA LEU A 9 2.32 12.84 2.81
C LEU A 9 3.33 11.86 2.19
N LEU A 10 2.86 10.69 1.74
CA LEU A 10 3.72 9.73 1.06
C LEU A 10 4.41 10.38 -0.16
N ARG A 11 3.63 11.06 -1.02
CA ARG A 11 4.15 11.75 -2.21
C ARG A 11 5.16 12.82 -1.85
N GLN A 12 4.95 13.58 -0.77
CA GLN A 12 5.91 14.57 -0.29
C GLN A 12 7.25 13.91 0.07
N HIS A 13 7.23 12.85 0.87
CA HIS A 13 8.46 12.15 1.27
C HIS A 13 9.18 11.52 0.08
N ILE A 14 8.45 10.83 -0.82
CA ILE A 14 9.03 10.21 -2.01
C ILE A 14 9.66 11.26 -2.94
N ARG A 15 9.02 12.42 -3.13
CA ARG A 15 9.60 13.52 -3.93
C ARG A 15 10.91 14.03 -3.32
N ARG A 16 10.94 14.26 -2.00
CA ARG A 16 12.16 14.70 -1.31
C ARG A 16 13.29 13.68 -1.48
N LEU A 17 13.02 12.40 -1.26
CA LEU A 17 14.03 11.33 -1.42
C LEU A 17 14.58 11.25 -2.84
N ARG A 18 13.73 11.41 -3.86
CA ARG A 18 14.17 11.45 -5.26
C ARG A 18 15.03 12.67 -5.56
N GLN A 19 14.71 13.84 -4.99
CA GLN A 19 15.53 15.05 -5.11
C GLN A 19 16.91 14.88 -4.47
N GLU A 20 16.99 14.07 -3.40
CA GLU A 20 18.25 13.68 -2.74
C GLU A 20 19.02 12.58 -3.49
N GLY A 21 18.55 12.15 -4.66
CA GLY A 21 19.20 11.10 -5.46
C GLY A 21 19.11 9.70 -4.84
N LYS A 22 18.21 9.47 -3.87
CA LYS A 22 18.08 8.18 -3.18
C LYS A 22 17.38 7.16 -4.08
N ARG A 23 17.94 5.94 -4.14
CA ARG A 23 17.28 4.76 -4.68
C ARG A 23 16.28 4.24 -3.64
N ILE A 24 15.06 3.95 -4.07
CA ILE A 24 13.96 3.53 -3.20
C ILE A 24 13.52 2.13 -3.63
N ALA A 25 13.53 1.18 -2.71
CA ALA A 25 12.91 -0.13 -2.89
C ALA A 25 11.54 -0.18 -2.22
N LEU A 26 10.60 -0.87 -2.86
CA LEU A 26 9.25 -1.09 -2.35
C LEU A 26 9.03 -2.57 -2.10
N VAL A 27 8.55 -2.92 -0.91
CA VAL A 27 8.03 -4.26 -0.59
C VAL A 27 6.52 -4.16 -0.37
N PRO A 28 5.70 -4.54 -1.35
CA PRO A 28 4.24 -4.49 -1.21
C PRO A 28 3.72 -5.69 -0.42
N THR A 29 2.89 -5.45 0.59
CA THR A 29 2.32 -6.50 1.45
C THR A 29 0.86 -6.19 1.82
N MET A 30 0.16 -7.21 2.32
CA MET A 30 -1.16 -7.06 2.94
C MET A 30 -1.10 -7.11 4.49
N GLY A 31 0.10 -7.01 5.09
CA GLY A 31 0.28 -7.19 6.54
C GLY A 31 0.32 -8.65 6.99
N ASN A 32 0.20 -8.87 8.30
CA ASN A 32 0.40 -10.18 8.94
C ASN A 32 1.76 -10.79 8.57
N LEU A 33 2.81 -10.01 8.81
CA LEU A 33 4.16 -10.27 8.32
C LEU A 33 4.80 -11.44 9.06
N HIS A 34 5.63 -12.18 8.33
CA HIS A 34 6.38 -13.35 8.81
C HIS A 34 7.77 -13.37 8.17
N ASP A 35 8.60 -14.36 8.48
CA ASP A 35 10.01 -14.35 8.07
C ASP A 35 10.23 -14.30 6.56
N GLY A 36 9.35 -14.93 5.77
CA GLY A 36 9.32 -14.75 4.31
C GLY A 36 9.26 -13.29 3.86
N HIS A 37 8.46 -12.44 4.52
CA HIS A 37 8.41 -11.01 4.24
C HIS A 37 9.69 -10.30 4.67
N MET A 38 10.31 -10.72 5.78
CA MET A 38 11.57 -10.13 6.25
C MET A 38 12.71 -10.38 5.28
N LYS A 39 12.75 -11.55 4.62
CA LYS A 39 13.72 -11.81 3.55
C LYS A 39 13.59 -10.82 2.37
N LEU A 40 12.36 -10.46 2.00
CA LEU A 40 12.13 -9.43 0.96
C LEU A 40 12.62 -8.05 1.42
N VAL A 41 12.42 -7.71 2.70
CA VAL A 41 12.93 -6.48 3.28
C VAL A 41 14.46 -6.46 3.27
N ASP A 42 15.11 -7.57 3.64
CA ASP A 42 16.57 -7.67 3.66
C ASP A 42 17.16 -7.51 2.25
N GLU A 43 16.54 -8.13 1.23
CA GLU A 43 16.92 -7.96 -0.18
C GLU A 43 16.72 -6.51 -0.66
N ALA A 44 15.59 -5.90 -0.31
CA ALA A 44 15.30 -4.51 -0.64
C ALA A 44 16.36 -3.55 -0.06
N LYS A 45 16.82 -3.81 1.17
CA LYS A 45 17.86 -3.02 1.83
C LYS A 45 19.24 -3.19 1.20
N ALA A 46 19.55 -4.37 0.65
CA ALA A 46 20.79 -4.56 -0.10
C ALA A 46 20.78 -3.79 -1.43
N SER A 47 19.58 -3.56 -1.99
CA SER A 47 19.40 -3.00 -3.34
C SER A 47 19.09 -1.50 -3.40
N ALA A 48 18.80 -0.83 -2.28
CA ALA A 48 18.37 0.57 -2.27
C ALA A 48 18.82 1.34 -1.01
N ASP A 49 18.81 2.67 -1.09
CA ASP A 49 19.16 3.55 0.04
C ASP A 49 18.01 3.71 1.03
N VAL A 50 16.78 3.50 0.56
CA VAL A 50 15.54 3.63 1.33
C VAL A 50 14.61 2.46 1.02
N VAL A 51 14.02 1.87 2.06
CA VAL A 51 13.01 0.84 1.93
C VAL A 51 11.65 1.35 2.41
N VAL A 52 10.67 1.21 1.53
CA VAL A 52 9.25 1.46 1.82
C VAL A 52 8.55 0.10 1.86
N VAL A 53 7.82 -0.18 2.93
CA VAL A 53 6.93 -1.34 3.00
C VAL A 53 5.50 -0.84 3.00
N SER A 54 4.67 -1.29 2.07
CA SER A 54 3.23 -1.00 2.12
C SER A 54 2.50 -2.12 2.85
N ILE A 55 1.63 -1.75 3.79
CA ILE A 55 0.73 -2.68 4.49
C ILE A 55 -0.70 -2.26 4.12
N PHE A 56 -1.30 -2.98 3.18
CA PHE A 56 -2.65 -2.68 2.73
C PHE A 56 -3.39 -3.96 2.34
N VAL A 57 -4.40 -4.34 3.13
CA VAL A 57 -5.31 -5.43 2.78
C VAL A 57 -6.23 -4.92 1.66
N ASN A 58 -5.91 -5.29 0.42
CA ASN A 58 -6.59 -4.77 -0.76
C ASN A 58 -7.96 -5.46 -0.97
N PRO A 59 -9.11 -4.78 -0.76
CA PRO A 59 -10.43 -5.40 -0.91
C PRO A 59 -10.71 -5.94 -2.31
N MET A 60 -10.05 -5.40 -3.36
CA MET A 60 -10.24 -5.87 -4.74
C MET A 60 -9.64 -7.27 -5.00
N GLN A 61 -8.82 -7.79 -4.09
CA GLN A 61 -8.18 -9.11 -4.21
C GLN A 61 -8.98 -10.22 -3.51
N PHE A 62 -10.13 -9.91 -2.92
CA PHE A 62 -10.97 -10.87 -2.21
C PHE A 62 -12.27 -11.11 -2.99
N ASP A 63 -12.51 -12.36 -3.37
CA ASP A 63 -13.76 -12.76 -4.03
C ASP A 63 -14.95 -12.83 -3.06
N ARG A 64 -14.67 -13.13 -1.78
CA ARG A 64 -15.69 -13.27 -0.74
C ARG A 64 -15.53 -12.17 0.32
N PRO A 65 -16.60 -11.44 0.67
CA PRO A 65 -16.56 -10.44 1.74
C PRO A 65 -16.15 -11.01 3.11
N ASP A 66 -16.49 -12.28 3.37
CA ASP A 66 -16.12 -12.96 4.62
C ASP A 66 -14.60 -13.15 4.74
N ASP A 67 -13.91 -13.43 3.63
CA ASP A 67 -12.46 -13.64 3.63
C ASP A 67 -11.73 -12.32 3.91
N LEU A 68 -12.21 -11.20 3.34
CA LEU A 68 -11.70 -9.86 3.64
C LEU A 68 -11.92 -9.48 5.10
N THR A 69 -13.08 -9.82 5.65
CA THR A 69 -13.43 -9.54 7.06
C THR A 69 -12.50 -10.30 7.99
N ARG A 70 -12.27 -11.60 7.71
CA ARG A 70 -11.46 -12.50 8.53
C ARG A 70 -9.95 -12.35 8.32
N TYR A 71 -9.51 -11.63 7.27
CA TYR A 71 -8.10 -11.45 7.01
C TYR A 71 -7.40 -10.78 8.22
N PRO A 72 -6.30 -11.36 8.73
CA PRO A 72 -5.64 -10.87 9.93
C PRO A 72 -5.08 -9.46 9.73
N ARG A 73 -5.33 -8.58 10.70
CA ARG A 73 -4.81 -7.21 10.75
C ARG A 73 -3.98 -7.03 12.01
N THR A 74 -2.66 -7.09 11.87
CA THR A 74 -1.69 -7.08 12.98
C THR A 74 -0.69 -5.94 12.83
N LEU A 75 -1.18 -4.73 12.50
CA LEU A 75 -0.33 -3.59 12.13
C LEU A 75 0.74 -3.26 13.17
N GLN A 76 0.41 -3.37 14.46
CA GLN A 76 1.36 -3.12 15.54
C GLN A 76 2.53 -4.12 15.51
N ASP A 77 2.23 -5.42 15.50
CA ASP A 77 3.25 -6.49 15.42
C ASP A 77 4.08 -6.40 14.13
N ASP A 78 3.43 -6.04 13.02
CA ASP A 78 4.09 -5.85 11.73
C ASP A 78 5.10 -4.70 11.81
N CYS A 79 4.69 -3.55 12.35
CA CYS A 79 5.55 -2.40 12.57
C CYS A 79 6.73 -2.72 13.50
N GLU A 80 6.52 -3.49 14.57
CA GLU A 80 7.62 -3.93 15.45
C GLU A 80 8.65 -4.79 14.71
N LYS A 81 8.20 -5.73 13.88
CA LYS A 81 9.07 -6.56 13.05
C LYS A 81 9.87 -5.70 12.08
N LEU A 82 9.22 -4.77 11.39
CA LEU A 82 9.84 -3.88 10.40
C LEU A 82 10.82 -2.89 11.04
N ASN A 83 10.50 -2.37 12.22
CA ASN A 83 11.39 -1.48 12.97
C ASN A 83 12.69 -2.19 13.37
N LYS A 84 12.61 -3.46 13.80
CA LYS A 84 13.79 -4.30 14.06
C LYS A 84 14.67 -4.48 12.82
N ARG A 85 14.09 -4.47 11.62
CA ARG A 85 14.83 -4.54 10.34
C ARG A 85 15.26 -3.16 9.83
N LYS A 86 15.04 -2.09 10.60
CA LYS A 86 15.39 -0.70 10.22
C LYS A 86 14.76 -0.27 8.89
N VAL A 87 13.49 -0.61 8.68
CA VAL A 87 12.72 -0.05 7.55
C VAL A 87 12.54 1.45 7.72
N ASP A 88 12.65 2.20 6.64
CA ASP A 88 12.57 3.65 6.65
C ASP A 88 11.12 4.12 6.73
N PHE A 89 10.25 3.56 5.88
CA PHE A 89 8.85 3.95 5.77
C PHE A 89 7.90 2.74 5.78
N VAL A 90 6.82 2.86 6.52
CA VAL A 90 5.64 2.01 6.40
C VAL A 90 4.51 2.86 5.84
N PHE A 91 3.95 2.45 4.70
CA PHE A 91 2.74 3.06 4.16
C PHE A 91 1.54 2.17 4.50
N ALA A 92 0.69 2.62 5.44
CA ALA A 92 -0.44 1.88 5.97
C ALA A 92 -1.75 2.68 5.82
N PRO A 93 -2.24 2.88 4.58
CA PRO A 93 -3.42 3.68 4.33
C PRO A 93 -4.72 2.99 4.74
N ALA A 94 -5.73 3.78 5.10
CA ALA A 94 -7.09 3.29 5.18
C ALA A 94 -7.66 2.98 3.77
N PRO A 95 -8.61 2.03 3.62
CA PRO A 95 -9.25 1.77 2.32
C PRO A 95 -9.85 3.01 1.66
N ALA A 96 -10.41 3.95 2.42
CA ALA A 96 -10.98 5.18 1.89
C ALA A 96 -9.94 6.12 1.26
N GLU A 97 -8.67 6.06 1.70
CA GLU A 97 -7.57 6.83 1.11
C GLU A 97 -7.21 6.30 -0.28
N ILE A 98 -7.30 4.97 -0.48
CA ILE A 98 -6.98 4.30 -1.75
C ILE A 98 -8.20 4.25 -2.70
N TYR A 99 -9.39 4.03 -2.13
CA TYR A 99 -10.65 3.87 -2.85
C TYR A 99 -11.70 4.87 -2.33
N PRO A 100 -11.53 6.19 -2.59
CA PRO A 100 -12.44 7.22 -2.10
C PRO A 100 -13.87 7.10 -2.66
N HIS A 101 -14.05 6.35 -3.74
CA HIS A 101 -15.34 6.08 -4.39
C HIS A 101 -15.77 4.61 -4.25
N GLY A 102 -15.13 3.85 -3.35
CA GLY A 102 -15.31 2.41 -3.22
C GLY A 102 -14.62 1.60 -4.32
N THR A 103 -14.75 0.27 -4.25
CA THR A 103 -14.13 -0.70 -5.16
C THR A 103 -15.04 -1.17 -6.30
N GLY A 104 -16.23 -0.58 -6.43
CA GLY A 104 -17.18 -0.93 -7.49
C GLY A 104 -16.56 -0.69 -8.87
N ARG A 105 -16.71 -1.65 -9.78
CA ARG A 105 -16.41 -1.42 -11.20
C ARG A 105 -17.24 -0.22 -11.67
N PRO A 106 -16.66 0.76 -12.40
CA PRO A 106 -17.47 1.76 -13.06
C PRO A 106 -18.46 1.03 -13.98
N ASP A 107 -19.75 1.27 -13.77
CA ASP A 107 -20.80 0.74 -14.62
C ASP A 107 -20.65 1.33 -16.04
N LEU A 108 -19.92 0.62 -16.89
CA LEU A 108 -19.72 0.97 -18.30
C LEU A 108 -21.05 0.97 -19.09
N ARG A 109 -22.18 0.54 -18.50
CA ARG A 109 -23.50 0.57 -19.16
C ARG A 109 -24.22 1.92 -19.05
N ARG A 110 -23.71 2.89 -18.28
CA ARG A 110 -24.30 4.23 -18.14
C ARG A 110 -23.66 5.31 -19.03
N ARG A 111 -23.16 4.94 -20.22
CA ARG A 111 -22.71 5.90 -21.25
C ARG A 111 -23.49 5.83 -22.56
N SER A 112 -24.73 5.34 -22.53
CA SER A 112 -25.66 5.56 -23.63
C SER A 112 -26.28 6.95 -23.47
N ARG A 113 -25.58 8.00 -23.92
CA ARG A 113 -26.28 9.26 -24.25
C ARG A 113 -27.13 8.98 -25.50
N PRO A 114 -28.42 9.33 -25.54
CA PRO A 114 -29.14 9.33 -26.80
C PRO A 114 -28.46 10.36 -27.71
N VAL A 115 -28.14 9.93 -28.92
CA VAL A 115 -27.73 10.83 -29.99
C VAL A 115 -29.03 11.43 -30.49
N ASP A 116 -29.37 12.63 -30.03
CA ASP A 116 -30.45 13.40 -30.63
C ASP A 116 -29.99 13.80 -32.05
N HIS A 117 -30.57 13.15 -33.05
CA HIS A 117 -30.54 13.63 -34.42
C HIS A 117 -31.63 14.68 -34.57
N ALA A 118 -31.21 15.95 -34.70
CA ALA A 118 -31.96 17.05 -35.28
C ALA A 118 -31.02 17.89 -36.14
#